data_AF-A0A6N2WRM2-F1
#
_entry.id   AF-A0A6N2WRM2-F1
#
_cell.length_a   1.000
_cell.length_b   1.000
_cell.length_c   1.000
_cell.angle_alpha   90.00
_cell.angle_beta   90.00
_cell.angle_gamma   90.00
#
_symmetry.space_group_name_H-M   'P 1'
#
loop_
_entity.id
_entity.type
_entity.pdbx_description
1 polymer ?
#
loop_
_entity_poly.entity_id
_entity_poly.type
_entity_poly.pdbx_seq_one_letter_code
_entity_poly.pdbx_strand_id
1 'polypeptide(L)'
;MKKSSVYDCTIIEFDQHHSNRKGNLTVVENAKTVPFDVKRTYYLYDVPGGESRGGHAHKELRQLIIAASGSFAVTLDDGNVKRTFTLNRPYQGLYVVPGIWRTLDDFSSGAVCLVLASHGYDEGDYIRDYNDFMEYKK
;
A
#
# COMPACT_ATOMS: atom_id res chain seq x y z
N MET A 1 -11.44 13.39 0.60
CA MET A 1 -11.33 11.99 1.07
C MET A 1 -12.61 11.18 0.88
N LYS A 2 -13.81 11.70 1.17
CA LYS A 2 -15.06 10.93 0.87
C LYS A 2 -15.21 10.55 -0.61
N LYS A 3 -14.77 11.41 -1.53
CA LYS A 3 -14.88 11.23 -2.98
C LYS A 3 -13.76 10.42 -3.65
N SER A 4 -12.75 9.95 -2.92
CA SER A 4 -11.71 9.12 -3.54
C SER A 4 -12.30 7.82 -4.05
N SER A 5 -11.77 7.34 -5.16
CA SER A 5 -12.13 6.05 -5.74
C SER A 5 -10.91 5.15 -5.83
N VAL A 6 -11.15 3.84 -5.96
CA VAL A 6 -10.10 2.87 -6.31
C VAL A 6 -9.38 3.20 -7.63
N TYR A 7 -9.96 4.05 -8.49
CA TYR A 7 -9.30 4.54 -9.71
C TYR A 7 -8.29 5.67 -9.48
N ASP A 8 -8.32 6.33 -8.32
CA ASP A 8 -7.28 7.29 -7.90
C ASP A 8 -6.04 6.57 -7.34
N CYS A 9 -6.14 5.26 -7.13
CA CYS A 9 -5.04 4.40 -6.73
C CYS A 9 -4.38 3.79 -7.97
N THR A 10 -3.05 3.79 -8.01
CA THR A 10 -2.30 3.33 -9.18
C THR A 10 -1.01 2.64 -8.79
N ILE A 11 -0.55 1.75 -9.66
CA ILE A 11 0.84 1.27 -9.63
C ILE A 11 1.75 2.39 -10.11
N ILE A 12 2.84 2.60 -9.38
CA ILE A 12 3.98 3.42 -9.76
C ILE A 12 5.13 2.45 -10.02
N GLU A 13 5.69 2.50 -11.23
CA GLU A 13 6.95 1.83 -11.53
C GLU A 13 8.11 2.73 -11.15
N PHE A 14 9.13 2.14 -10.53
CA PHE A 14 10.33 2.85 -10.11
C PHE A 14 11.47 2.62 -11.10
N ASP A 15 12.32 3.64 -11.22
CA ASP A 15 13.57 3.49 -11.96
C ASP A 15 14.44 2.41 -11.32
N GLN A 16 14.93 1.51 -12.17
CA GLN A 16 15.85 0.45 -11.77
C GLN A 16 17.25 0.79 -12.24
N HIS A 17 18.15 1.03 -11.29
CA HIS A 17 19.57 1.10 -11.58
C HIS A 17 20.12 -0.33 -11.64
N HIS A 18 19.97 -0.94 -12.82
CA HIS A 18 20.37 -2.34 -13.05
C HIS A 18 21.88 -2.49 -13.16
N SER A 19 22.43 -3.53 -12.52
CA SER A 19 23.82 -3.95 -12.71
C SER A 19 23.94 -5.46 -12.70
N ASN A 20 24.37 -6.03 -13.83
CA ASN A 20 24.54 -7.50 -14.00
C ASN A 20 25.40 -8.16 -12.91
N ARG A 21 26.34 -7.42 -12.29
CA ARG A 21 27.25 -7.95 -11.26
C ARG A 21 26.91 -7.50 -9.84
N LYS A 22 26.05 -6.50 -9.66
CA LYS A 22 25.78 -5.88 -8.35
C LYS A 22 24.31 -5.95 -7.93
N GLY A 23 23.44 -6.49 -8.79
CA GLY A 23 21.99 -6.55 -8.54
C GLY A 23 21.26 -5.30 -9.02
N ASN A 24 20.11 -5.03 -8.39
CA ASN A 24 19.24 -3.90 -8.71
C ASN A 24 19.18 -2.94 -7.55
N LEU A 25 19.20 -1.64 -7.84
CA LEU A 25 18.90 -0.58 -6.89
C LEU A 25 17.65 0.18 -7.35
N THR A 26 16.74 0.39 -6.41
CA THR A 26 15.52 1.18 -6.59
C THR A 26 15.52 2.30 -5.56
N VAL A 27 15.22 3.51 -6.01
CA VAL A 27 15.24 4.73 -5.18
C VAL A 27 13.86 5.36 -5.19
N VAL A 28 13.38 5.72 -3.99
CA VAL A 28 12.13 6.46 -3.81
C VAL A 28 12.45 7.78 -3.13
N GLU A 29 12.23 8.89 -3.82
CA GLU A 29 12.51 10.24 -3.34
C GLU A 29 11.22 11.05 -3.22
N ASN A 30 11.10 11.83 -2.13
CA ASN A 30 10.00 12.78 -1.95
C ASN A 30 9.94 13.77 -3.12
N ALA A 31 8.73 14.18 -3.49
CA ALA A 31 8.45 15.13 -4.58
C ALA A 31 8.96 14.73 -5.97
N LYS A 32 9.48 13.51 -6.14
CA LYS A 32 9.98 12.99 -7.41
C LYS A 32 9.38 11.63 -7.76
N THR A 33 9.59 10.62 -6.90
CA THR A 33 9.03 9.28 -7.11
C THR A 33 7.62 9.17 -6.54
N VAL A 34 7.36 9.86 -5.42
CA VAL A 34 6.07 9.82 -4.71
C VAL A 34 5.40 11.20 -4.65
N PRO A 35 4.05 11.26 -4.76
CA PRO A 35 3.30 12.51 -4.75
C PRO A 35 3.03 13.05 -3.32
N PHE A 36 3.85 12.66 -2.35
CA PHE A 36 3.76 13.10 -0.96
C PHE A 36 5.11 12.99 -0.26
N ASP A 37 5.30 13.71 0.85
CA ASP A 37 6.49 13.56 1.68
C ASP A 37 6.36 12.34 2.57
N VAL A 38 7.28 11.39 2.42
CA VAL A 38 7.39 10.23 3.33
C VAL A 38 7.82 10.73 4.70
N LYS A 39 6.95 10.57 5.69
CA LYS A 39 7.20 10.92 7.10
C LYS A 39 7.40 9.69 7.99
N ARG A 40 7.00 8.51 7.50
CA ARG A 40 7.11 7.25 8.23
C ARG A 40 7.26 6.09 7.26
N THR A 41 8.09 5.13 7.64
CA THR A 41 8.22 3.85 6.97
C THR A 41 7.94 2.74 7.96
N TYR A 42 7.22 1.72 7.53
CA TYR A 42 7.04 0.49 8.28
C TYR A 42 7.02 -0.70 7.33
N TYR A 43 7.26 -1.89 7.84
CA TYR A 43 7.22 -3.09 7.02
C TYR A 43 6.66 -4.26 7.80
N LEU A 44 5.93 -5.12 7.08
CA LEU A 44 5.46 -6.41 7.57
C LEU A 44 6.38 -7.49 7.02
N TYR A 45 6.73 -8.44 7.87
CA TYR A 45 7.58 -9.58 7.56
C TYR A 45 7.11 -10.79 8.38
N ASP A 46 7.55 -11.99 8.00
CA ASP A 46 7.17 -13.26 8.63
C ASP A 46 5.65 -13.47 8.77
N VAL A 47 4.87 -12.91 7.83
CA VAL A 47 3.46 -13.27 7.66
C VAL A 47 3.45 -14.70 7.09
N PRO A 48 2.78 -15.67 7.74
CA PRO A 48 2.77 -17.04 7.24
C PRO A 48 2.18 -17.12 5.83
N GLY A 49 2.66 -18.10 5.04
CA GLY A 49 2.22 -18.26 3.66
C GLY A 49 0.72 -18.53 3.55
N GLY A 50 0.03 -17.82 2.66
CA GLY A 50 -1.42 -17.91 2.45
C GLY A 50 -2.27 -17.15 3.46
N GLU A 51 -1.66 -16.55 4.50
CA GLU A 51 -2.39 -15.76 5.49
C GLU A 51 -2.72 -14.35 4.98
N SER A 52 -3.69 -13.72 5.65
CA SER A 52 -4.15 -12.37 5.37
C SER A 52 -3.94 -11.44 6.57
N ARG A 53 -3.90 -10.14 6.30
CA ARG A 53 -3.98 -9.08 7.31
C ARG A 53 -5.31 -8.36 7.15
N GLY A 54 -6.03 -8.25 8.27
CA GLY A 54 -7.37 -7.65 8.34
C GLY A 54 -7.44 -6.26 7.73
N GLY A 55 -8.66 -5.87 7.35
CA GLY A 55 -8.89 -4.65 6.59
C GLY A 55 -9.04 -3.40 7.44
N HIS A 56 -8.65 -2.27 6.87
CA HIS A 56 -8.90 -0.94 7.42
C HIS A 56 -8.78 0.13 6.34
N ALA A 57 -9.33 1.30 6.62
CA ALA A 57 -9.11 2.53 5.85
C ALA A 57 -8.38 3.58 6.71
N HIS A 58 -7.93 4.64 6.04
CA HIS A 58 -7.35 5.83 6.67
C HIS A 58 -8.11 7.07 6.20
N LYS A 59 -8.29 8.07 7.07
CA LYS A 59 -8.99 9.30 6.71
C LYS A 59 -8.07 10.19 5.88
N GLU A 60 -6.83 10.42 6.29
CA GLU A 60 -5.88 11.36 5.70
C GLU A 60 -4.61 10.69 5.14
N LEU A 61 -4.23 9.50 5.62
CA LEU A 61 -2.99 8.84 5.21
C LEU A 61 -2.98 8.46 3.72
N ARG A 62 -2.00 9.00 3.00
CA ARG A 62 -1.51 8.48 1.72
C ARG A 62 -0.40 7.46 1.95
N GLN A 63 -0.39 6.41 1.14
CA GLN A 63 0.54 5.28 1.29
C GLN A 63 1.08 4.82 -0.05
N LEU A 64 2.33 4.34 -0.04
CA LEU A 64 2.92 3.58 -1.13
C LEU A 64 3.29 2.20 -0.59
N ILE A 65 2.67 1.15 -1.11
CA ILE A 65 2.83 -0.24 -0.67
C ILE A 65 3.70 -0.98 -1.67
N ILE A 66 4.78 -1.62 -1.22
CA ILE A 66 5.79 -2.29 -2.05
C ILE A 66 5.99 -3.71 -1.55
N ALA A 67 6.02 -4.68 -2.46
CA ALA A 67 6.53 -6.01 -2.17
C ALA A 67 8.06 -6.01 -2.31
N ALA A 68 8.77 -5.67 -1.22
CA ALA A 68 10.23 -5.60 -1.21
C ALA A 68 10.88 -7.00 -1.35
N SER A 69 10.15 -8.04 -0.94
CA SER A 69 10.46 -9.46 -1.16
C SER A 69 9.14 -10.24 -1.27
N GLY A 70 9.18 -11.37 -1.97
CA GLY A 70 8.02 -12.25 -2.16
C GLY A 70 6.86 -11.58 -2.89
N SER A 71 5.64 -11.99 -2.56
CA SER A 71 4.42 -11.45 -3.14
C SER A 71 3.26 -11.44 -2.16
N PHE A 72 2.27 -10.59 -2.44
CA PHE A 72 0.96 -10.59 -1.80
C PHE A 72 -0.05 -9.85 -2.69
N ALA A 73 -1.33 -10.04 -2.43
CA ALA A 73 -2.41 -9.29 -3.03
C ALA A 73 -2.84 -8.12 -2.14
N VAL A 74 -3.20 -7.00 -2.76
CA VAL A 74 -3.83 -5.85 -2.10
C VAL A 74 -5.18 -5.62 -2.74
N THR A 75 -6.26 -5.81 -1.98
CA THR A 75 -7.61 -5.47 -2.45
C THR A 75 -7.98 -4.10 -1.90
N LEU A 76 -8.31 -3.17 -2.79
CA LEU A 76 -8.79 -1.83 -2.49
C LEU A 76 -10.30 -1.76 -2.71
N ASP A 77 -10.98 -1.00 -1.86
CA ASP A 77 -12.43 -0.86 -1.84
C ASP A 77 -12.79 0.60 -1.51
N ASP A 78 -13.58 1.24 -2.38
CA ASP A 78 -14.09 2.60 -2.19
C ASP A 78 -15.56 2.64 -1.71
N GLY A 79 -16.10 1.51 -1.26
CA GLY A 79 -17.49 1.34 -0.84
C GLY A 79 -18.43 0.98 -1.99
N ASN A 80 -18.02 1.15 -3.25
CA ASN A 80 -18.82 0.80 -4.43
C ASN A 80 -18.10 -0.19 -5.35
N VAL A 81 -16.81 0.03 -5.59
CA VAL A 81 -15.98 -0.77 -6.49
C VAL A 81 -14.80 -1.33 -5.71
N LYS A 82 -14.50 -2.61 -5.97
CA LYS A 82 -13.28 -3.27 -5.47
C LYS A 82 -12.30 -3.53 -6.60
N ARG A 83 -11.01 -3.36 -6.32
CA ARG A 83 -9.90 -3.67 -7.24
C ARG A 83 -8.80 -4.39 -6.50
N THR A 84 -8.35 -5.52 -7.03
CA THR A 84 -7.24 -6.29 -6.47
C THR A 84 -5.99 -6.13 -7.31
N PHE A 85 -4.86 -5.93 -6.66
CA PHE A 85 -3.54 -5.78 -7.24
C PHE A 85 -2.61 -6.84 -6.67
N THR A 86 -1.89 -7.56 -7.53
CA THR A 86 -0.79 -8.42 -7.07
C THR A 86 0.50 -7.60 -7.04
N LEU A 87 1.16 -7.54 -5.89
CA LEU A 87 2.48 -6.96 -5.73
C LEU A 87 3.50 -8.09 -5.61
N ASN A 88 4.38 -8.21 -6.60
CA ASN A 88 5.41 -9.25 -6.65
C ASN A 88 6.73 -8.77 -7.30
N ARG A 89 6.85 -7.45 -7.53
CA ARG A 89 8.05 -6.81 -8.09
C ARG A 89 8.52 -5.71 -7.14
N PRO A 90 9.79 -5.73 -6.69
CA PRO A 90 10.31 -4.72 -5.77
C PRO A 90 10.49 -3.33 -6.42
N TYR A 91 10.46 -3.26 -7.75
CA TYR A 91 10.49 -2.03 -8.52
C TYR A 91 9.08 -1.45 -8.82
N GLN A 92 8.03 -1.98 -8.20
CA GLN A 92 6.66 -1.46 -8.30
C GLN A 92 6.11 -1.14 -6.91
N GLY A 93 5.32 -0.07 -6.82
CA GLY A 93 4.57 0.25 -5.61
C GLY A 93 3.13 0.64 -5.92
N LEU A 94 2.19 0.19 -5.10
CA LEU A 94 0.79 0.62 -5.16
C LEU A 94 0.62 1.89 -4.33
N TYR A 95 0.33 3.00 -5.02
CA TYR A 95 -0.07 4.24 -4.39
C TYR A 95 -1.55 4.17 -4.01
N VAL A 96 -1.84 4.38 -2.72
CA VAL A 96 -3.18 4.36 -2.14
C VAL A 96 -3.48 5.73 -1.56
N VAL A 97 -4.54 6.35 -2.07
CA VAL A 97 -5.05 7.63 -1.57
C VAL A 97 -5.89 7.42 -0.30
N PRO A 98 -6.16 8.47 0.50
CA PRO A 98 -6.95 8.34 1.71
C PRO A 98 -8.42 8.03 1.39
N GLY A 99 -9.15 7.48 2.36
CA GLY A 99 -10.55 7.11 2.21
C GLY A 99 -10.79 5.85 1.39
N ILE A 100 -9.79 4.96 1.32
CA ILE A 100 -9.85 3.67 0.65
C ILE A 100 -9.67 2.57 1.70
N TRP A 101 -10.63 1.65 1.77
CA TRP A 101 -10.49 0.43 2.55
C TRP A 101 -9.56 -0.52 1.82
N ARG A 102 -8.68 -1.19 2.56
CA ARG A 102 -7.79 -2.20 1.96
C ARG A 102 -7.68 -3.45 2.81
N THR A 103 -7.44 -4.57 2.16
CA THR A 103 -6.96 -5.82 2.76
C THR A 103 -5.64 -6.22 2.12
N LEU A 104 -4.83 -7.00 2.85
CA LEU A 104 -3.62 -7.63 2.32
C LEU A 104 -3.80 -9.14 2.46
N ASP A 105 -3.65 -9.87 1.36
CA ASP A 105 -4.05 -11.27 1.26
C ASP A 105 -2.98 -12.09 0.52
N ASP A 106 -3.02 -13.41 0.67
CA ASP A 106 -2.20 -14.35 -0.09
C ASP A 106 -0.69 -14.04 -0.05
N PHE A 107 -0.17 -13.83 1.16
CA PHE A 107 1.27 -13.61 1.34
C PHE A 107 2.05 -14.86 0.93
N SER A 108 3.09 -14.70 0.11
CA SER A 108 4.06 -15.77 -0.11
C SER A 108 4.96 -15.93 1.11
N SER A 109 5.53 -17.12 1.32
CA SER A 109 6.59 -17.30 2.31
C SER A 109 7.75 -16.33 2.05
N GLY A 110 8.25 -15.68 3.11
CA GLY A 110 9.33 -14.68 3.01
C GLY A 110 8.92 -13.34 2.37
N ALA A 111 7.62 -13.07 2.22
CA ALA A 111 7.14 -11.79 1.74
C ALA A 111 7.46 -10.65 2.72
N VAL A 112 7.90 -9.52 2.17
CA VAL A 112 8.12 -8.27 2.91
C VAL A 112 7.26 -7.18 2.29
N CYS A 113 6.22 -6.76 3.02
CA CYS A 113 5.35 -5.65 2.64
C CYS A 113 5.90 -4.36 3.24
N LEU A 114 6.63 -3.58 2.45
CA LEU A 114 7.19 -2.29 2.82
C LEU A 114 6.16 -1.19 2.52
N VAL A 115 5.95 -0.26 3.46
CA VAL A 115 5.02 0.85 3.28
C VAL A 115 5.67 2.17 3.63
N LEU A 116 5.62 3.11 2.67
CA LEU A 116 5.99 4.51 2.86
C LEU A 116 4.71 5.33 3.08
N ALA A 117 4.70 6.14 4.14
CA ALA A 117 3.49 6.79 4.62
C ALA A 117 3.68 8.30 4.78
N SER A 118 2.66 9.06 4.37
CA SER A 118 2.67 10.54 4.36
C SER A 118 2.59 11.20 5.75
N HIS A 119 2.21 10.43 6.78
CA HIS A 119 2.02 10.92 8.14
C HIS A 119 2.72 10.01 9.16
N GLY A 120 2.99 10.57 10.33
CA GLY A 120 3.33 9.81 11.53
C GLY A 120 2.21 8.83 11.91
N TYR A 121 2.43 8.04 12.97
CA TYR A 121 1.37 7.19 13.49
C TYR A 121 0.32 8.05 14.20
N ASP A 122 -0.94 7.86 13.82
CA ASP A 122 -2.10 8.42 14.49
C ASP A 122 -3.20 7.37 14.49
N GLU A 123 -3.64 6.94 15.67
CA GLU A 123 -4.73 5.97 15.80
C GLU A 123 -6.08 6.57 15.38
N GLY A 124 -6.26 7.89 15.55
CA GLY A 124 -7.49 8.59 15.18
C GLY A 124 -7.73 8.65 13.66
N ASP A 125 -6.71 8.38 12.86
CA ASP A 125 -6.78 8.32 11.40
C ASP A 125 -7.37 7.00 10.89
N TYR A 126 -7.34 5.93 11.70
CA TYR A 126 -7.81 4.61 11.29
C TYR A 126 -9.35 4.53 11.28
N ILE A 127 -9.87 3.78 10.31
CA ILE A 127 -11.24 3.25 10.31
C ILE A 127 -11.11 1.74 10.24
N ARG A 128 -11.40 1.06 11.36
CA ARG A 128 -11.15 -0.39 11.54
C ARG A 128 -12.39 -1.26 11.37
N ASP A 129 -13.58 -0.68 11.48
CA ASP A 129 -14.83 -1.36 11.20
C ASP A 129 -15.31 -1.02 9.78
N TYR A 130 -15.80 -2.04 9.06
CA TYR A 130 -16.22 -1.86 7.67
C TYR A 130 -17.53 -1.07 7.56
N ASN A 131 -18.46 -1.19 8.51
CA ASN A 131 -19.70 -0.40 8.50
C ASN A 131 -19.40 1.07 8.77
N ASP A 132 -18.48 1.37 9.68
CA ASP A 132 -17.98 2.74 9.91
C ASP A 132 -17.33 3.31 8.64
N PHE A 133 -16.59 2.49 7.90
CA PHE A 133 -16.05 2.87 6.59
C PHE A 133 -17.16 3.16 5.57
N MET A 134 -18.18 2.31 5.47
CA MET A 134 -19.32 2.54 4.57
C MET A 134 -20.06 3.83 4.91
N GLU A 135 -20.28 4.12 6.20
CA GLU A 135 -20.88 5.38 6.66
C GLU A 135 -19.97 6.58 6.36
N TYR A 136 -18.66 6.42 6.52
CA TYR A 136 -17.68 7.44 6.14
C TYR A 136 -17.71 7.75 4.63
N LYS A 137 -17.99 6.75 3.78
CA LYS A 137 -18.05 6.91 2.31
C LYS A 137 -19.37 7.47 1.79
N LYS A 138 -20.44 7.44 2.58
CA LYS A 138 -21.67 8.21 2.29
C LYS A 138 -21.41 9.71 2.32
#